data_AF-A0A9D6TJN3-F1
#
_entry.id   AF-A0A9D6TJN3-F1
#
_cell.length_a   1.000
_cell.length_b   1.000
_cell.length_c   1.000
_cell.angle_alpha   90.00
_cell.angle_beta   90.00
_cell.angle_gamma   90.00
#
_symmetry.space_group_name_H-M   'P 1'
#
loop_
_entity.id
_entity.type
_entity.pdbx_description
1 polymer ?
#
loop_
_entity_poly.entity_id
_entity_poly.type
_entity_poly.pdbx_seq_one_letter_code
_entity_poly.pdbx_strand_id
1 'polypeptide(L)' 'MTALQVIKRIQALPPRERRKVFKFVYAHETPNETTRKALHEDVSKAKRFTSVESVMAELKS' A
#
# COMPACT_ATOMS: atom_id res chain seq x y z
N MET A 1 -13.27 -8.42 -18.04
CA MET A 1 -14.09 -7.86 -16.94
C MET A 1 -13.39 -6.59 -16.47
N THR A 2 -14.07 -5.44 -16.44
CA THR A 2 -13.43 -4.15 -16.12
C THR A 2 -13.54 -3.82 -14.63
N ALA A 3 -12.68 -2.93 -14.12
CA ALA A 3 -12.72 -2.49 -12.72
C ALA A 3 -14.11 -1.97 -12.30
N LEU A 4 -14.78 -1.23 -13.19
CA LEU A 4 -16.15 -0.74 -12.99
C LEU A 4 -17.18 -1.88 -12.84
N GLN A 5 -17.03 -2.97 -13.59
CA GLN A 5 -17.93 -4.14 -13.48
C GLN A 5 -17.74 -4.87 -12.15
N VAL A 6 -16.50 -4.93 -11.65
CA VAL A 6 -16.17 -5.53 -10.35
C VAL A 6 -16.75 -4.69 -9.20
N ILE A 7 -16.59 -3.35 -9.26
CA ILE A 7 -17.15 -2.44 -8.25
C ILE A 7 -18.68 -2.58 -8.19
N LYS A 8 -19.36 -2.58 -9.34
CA LYS A 8 -20.82 -2.77 -9.40
C LYS A 8 -21.26 -4.10 -8.78
N ARG A 9 -20.52 -5.19 -9.03
CA ARG A 9 -20.79 -6.50 -8.42
C ARG A 9 -20.60 -6.49 -6.91
N ILE A 10 -19.53 -5.88 -6.41
CA ILE A 10 -19.28 -5.76 -4.96
C ILE A 10 -20.38 -4.92 -4.30
N GLN A 11 -20.81 -3.83 -4.92
CA GLN A 11 -21.89 -2.98 -4.41
C GLN A 11 -23.24 -3.70 -4.34
N ALA A 12 -23.51 -4.61 -5.28
CA ALA A 12 -24.72 -5.44 -5.30
C ALA A 12 -24.72 -6.55 -4.25
N LEU A 13 -23.60 -6.84 -3.57
CA LEU A 13 -23.53 -7.88 -2.53
C LEU A 13 -24.28 -7.45 -1.24
N PRO A 14 -24.83 -8.42 -0.49
CA PRO A 14 -25.37 -8.19 0.84
C PRO A 14 -24.34 -7.52 1.77
N PRO A 15 -24.76 -6.71 2.77
CA PRO A 15 -23.83 -5.97 3.63
C PRO A 15 -22.76 -6.83 4.30
N ARG A 16 -23.10 -8.07 4.69
CA ARG A 16 -22.16 -9.01 5.32
C ARG A 16 -21.05 -9.44 4.36
N GLU A 17 -21.39 -9.75 3.11
CA GLU A 17 -20.41 -10.16 2.08
C GLU A 17 -19.55 -8.98 1.63
N ARG A 18 -20.14 -7.78 1.48
CA ARG A 18 -19.37 -6.54 1.26
C ARG A 18 -18.30 -6.33 2.32
N ARG A 19 -18.64 -6.48 3.60
CA ARG A 19 -17.68 -6.32 4.70
C ARG A 19 -16.52 -7.32 4.61
N LYS A 20 -16.74 -8.56 4.16
CA LYS A 20 -15.68 -9.55 3.96
C LYS A 20 -14.72 -9.11 2.85
N VAL A 21 -15.24 -8.67 1.71
CA VAL A 21 -14.44 -8.16 0.59
C VAL A 21 -13.61 -6.96 1.04
N PHE A 22 -14.24 -5.99 1.71
CA PHE A 22 -13.52 -4.83 2.26
C PHE A 22 -12.43 -5.24 3.26
N LYS A 23 -12.71 -6.19 4.15
CA LYS A 23 -11.72 -6.68 5.12
C LYS A 23 -10.54 -7.37 4.43
N PHE A 24 -10.80 -8.17 3.40
CA PHE A 24 -9.74 -8.82 2.61
C PHE A 24 -8.87 -7.78 1.91
N VAL A 25 -9.47 -6.84 1.18
CA VAL A 25 -8.74 -5.75 0.50
C VAL A 25 -7.94 -4.93 1.51
N TYR A 26 -8.53 -4.59 2.65
CA TYR A 26 -7.82 -3.88 3.71
C TYR A 26 -6.63 -4.69 4.25
N ALA A 27 -6.81 -5.99 4.51
CA ALA A 27 -5.76 -6.82 5.08
C ALA A 27 -4.61 -7.13 4.09
N HIS A 28 -4.91 -7.24 2.80
CA HIS A 28 -3.98 -7.75 1.80
C HIS A 28 -3.46 -6.70 0.82
N GLU A 29 -4.24 -5.69 0.49
CA GLU A 29 -3.88 -4.68 -0.51
C GLU A 29 -3.61 -3.31 0.08
N THR A 30 -4.13 -2.99 1.27
CA THR A 30 -3.74 -1.73 1.91
C THR A 30 -2.39 -1.87 2.59
N PRO A 31 -1.49 -0.87 2.45
CA PRO A 31 -0.20 -0.92 3.12
C PRO A 31 -0.41 -1.06 4.63
N ASN A 32 0.43 -1.89 5.26
CA ASN A 32 0.39 -2.04 6.71
C ASN A 32 0.75 -0.69 7.38
N GLU A 33 0.56 -0.62 8.69
CA GLU A 33 0.74 0.64 9.43
C GLU A 33 2.16 1.21 9.28
N THR A 34 3.18 0.34 9.26
CA THR A 34 4.59 0.72 9.06
C THR A 34 4.79 1.38 7.70
N THR A 35 4.28 0.77 6.63
CA THR A 35 4.39 1.34 5.28
C THR A 35 3.61 2.65 5.15
N ARG A 36 2.44 2.77 5.80
CA ARG A 36 1.67 4.02 5.82
C ARG A 36 2.44 5.15 6.50
N LYS A 37 3.08 4.89 7.65
CA LYS A 37 3.93 5.90 8.32
C LYS A 37 5.08 6.33 7.43
N ALA A 38 5.80 5.38 6.83
CA ALA A 38 6.91 5.68 5.92
C ALA A 38 6.48 6.53 4.70
N LEU A 39 5.30 6.29 4.14
CA LEU A 39 4.77 7.09 3.01
C LEU A 39 4.40 8.52 3.40
N HIS A 40 4.09 8.77 4.67
CA HIS A 40 3.78 10.10 5.19
C HIS A 40 4.99 10.85 5.75
N GLU A 41 6.15 10.19 5.84
CA GLU A 41 7.39 10.85 6.24
C GLU A 41 7.86 11.82 5.16
N ASP A 42 8.33 12.98 5.62
CA ASP A 42 8.86 14.02 4.75
C ASP A 42 10.19 13.60 4.16
N VAL A 43 10.13 13.08 2.92
CA VAL A 43 11.30 12.59 2.15
C VAL A 43 12.33 13.68 1.88
N SER A 44 12.00 14.97 2.04
CA SER A 44 12.97 16.05 1.92
C SER A 44 14.04 16.01 3.03
N LYS A 45 13.72 15.39 4.17
CA LYS A 45 14.63 15.17 5.30
C LYS A 45 15.43 13.88 5.17
N ALA A 46 15.13 13.05 4.19
CA ALA A 46 15.87 11.83 3.95
C ALA A 46 17.31 12.15 3.51
N LYS A 47 18.28 11.39 4.02
CA LYS A 47 19.68 11.50 3.63
C LYS A 47 19.79 11.29 2.12
N ARG A 48 20.27 12.31 1.40
CA ARG A 48 20.50 12.20 -0.03
C ARG A 48 21.79 11.45 -0.27
N PHE A 49 21.72 10.44 -1.12
CA PHE A 49 22.88 9.68 -1.55
C PHE A 49 23.50 10.34 -2.78
N THR A 50 24.82 10.40 -2.82
CA THR A 50 25.58 11.04 -3.89
C THR A 50 25.92 10.06 -5.02
N SER A 51 25.93 8.75 -4.76
CA SER A 51 26.12 7.71 -5.77
C SER A 51 25.35 6.43 -5.44
N VAL A 52 25.11 5.60 -6.46
CA VAL A 52 24.48 4.28 -6.30
C VAL A 52 25.33 3.36 -5.40
N GLU A 53 26.66 3.43 -5.47
CA GLU A 53 27.51 2.60 -4.59
C GLU A 53 27.32 2.96 -3.12
N SER A 54 27.15 4.24 -2.79
CA SER A 54 26.92 4.69 -1.41
C SER A 54 25.62 4.16 -0.82
N VAL A 55 24.56 4.09 -1.62
CA VAL A 55 23.27 3.48 -1.23
C VAL A 55 23.46 1.99 -0.94
N MET A 56 24.14 1.28 -1.83
CA MET A 56 24.31 -0.16 -1.74
C MET A 56 25.21 -0.58 -0.58
N ALA A 57 26.14 0.27 -0.17
CA ALA A 57 26.97 0.04 1.02
C ALA A 57 26.14 0.16 2.31
N GLU A 58 25.30 1.19 2.43
CA GLU A 58 24.45 1.43 3.61
C GLU A 58 23.34 0.38 3.76
N LEU A 59 22.82 -0.16 2.65
CA LEU A 59 21.85 -1.26 2.68
C LEU A 59 22.43 -2.62 3.12
N LYS A 60 23.76 -2.77 3.11
CA LYS A 60 24.45 -4.03 3.47
C LYS A 60 25.01 -4.03 4.90
N SER A 61 25.09 -2.88 5.56
CA SER A 61 25.54 -2.71 6.94
C SER A 61 24.41 -2.90 7.94
#